data_AF-A0A9Q8PDH5-F1
#
_entry.id   AF-A0A9Q8PDH5-F1
#
_cell.length_a   1.000
_cell.length_b   1.000
_cell.length_c   1.000
_cell.angle_alpha   90.00
_cell.angle_beta   90.00
_cell.angle_gamma   90.00
#
_symmetry.space_group_name_H-M   'P 1'
#
loop_
_entity.id
_entity.type
_entity.pdbx_description
1 polymer ?
#
loop_
_entity_poly.entity_id
_entity_poly.type
_entity_poly.pdbx_seq_one_letter_code
_entity_poly.pdbx_strand_id
1 'polypeptide(L)'
;MYDRVKPSFWRTIIGVVSHIEELELYMGRWDLCDQTGKDPVLEAFLKYGHFPNLSKLHLWGEHEKPATVDTRLLKPFLWRHRQMRSVVLKDLLVNDALGPAQLCDGIKCVLVHARETLRTDARFEMHIFPR
;
A
#
# COMPACT_ATOMS: atom_id res chain seq x y z
N MET A 1 20.47 16.63 5.52
CA MET A 1 20.67 15.38 6.27
C MET A 1 19.42 15.19 7.12
N TYR A 2 18.34 14.66 6.54
CA TYR A 2 17.11 14.42 7.28
C TYR A 2 17.35 13.20 8.16
N ASP A 3 17.37 13.41 9.47
CA ASP A 3 17.35 12.32 10.45
C ASP A 3 16.23 11.36 10.07
N ARG A 4 16.60 10.09 9.87
CA ARG A 4 15.66 9.00 9.56
C ARG A 4 14.55 9.04 10.59
N VAL A 5 13.36 9.51 10.18
CA VAL A 5 12.20 9.59 11.06
C VAL A 5 11.99 8.20 11.66
N LYS A 6 12.18 8.09 12.98
CA LYS A 6 12.18 6.80 13.66
C LYS A 6 10.84 6.10 13.44
N PRO A 7 10.80 4.77 13.23
CA PRO A 7 9.55 4.01 13.09
C PRO A 7 8.53 4.25 14.22
N SER A 8 9.02 4.65 15.42
CA SER A 8 8.19 5.03 16.56
C SER A 8 7.33 6.27 16.31
N PHE A 9 7.80 7.26 15.55
CA PHE A 9 7.04 8.47 15.24
C PHE A 9 5.80 8.16 14.39
N TRP A 10 5.98 7.41 13.30
CA TRP A 10 4.87 7.00 12.44
C TRP A 10 3.89 6.10 13.17
N ARG A 11 4.38 5.20 14.03
CA ARG A 11 3.50 4.41 14.90
C ARG A 11 2.63 5.28 15.82
N THR A 12 3.19 6.36 16.38
CA THR A 12 2.43 7.32 17.19
C THR A 12 1.38 8.04 16.36
N ILE A 13 1.74 8.56 15.17
CA ILE A 13 0.76 9.21 14.27
C ILE A 13 -0.38 8.25 13.94
N ILE A 14 -0.06 7.03 13.53
CA ILE A 14 -1.05 6.00 13.19
C ILE A 14 -1.99 5.70 14.36
N GLY A 15 -1.46 5.65 15.58
CA GLY A 15 -2.26 5.41 16.79
C GLY A 15 -3.26 6.53 17.10
N VAL A 16 -2.96 7.76 16.69
CA VAL A 16 -3.82 8.93 16.92
C VAL A 16 -4.84 9.11 15.79
N VAL A 17 -4.48 8.73 14.56
CA VAL A 17 -5.31 8.90 13.36
C VAL A 17 -6.21 7.68 13.17
N SER A 18 -7.15 7.43 14.09
CA SER A 18 -8.02 6.23 14.08
C SER A 18 -9.28 6.37 13.22
N HIS A 19 -9.74 7.60 12.95
CA HIS A 19 -11.03 7.87 12.30
C HIS A 19 -10.90 8.41 10.88
N ILE A 20 -10.03 7.80 10.07
CA ILE A 20 -9.94 8.14 8.65
C ILE A 20 -10.86 7.27 7.82
N GLU A 21 -11.52 7.90 6.85
CA GLU A 21 -12.31 7.22 5.82
C GLU A 21 -11.49 6.97 4.55
N GLU A 22 -10.52 7.84 4.26
CA GLU A 22 -9.70 7.80 3.05
C GLU A 22 -8.22 7.93 3.43
N LEU A 23 -7.41 6.98 2.98
CA LEU A 23 -5.96 6.97 3.15
C LEU A 23 -5.28 7.11 1.80
N GLU A 24 -4.58 8.21 1.60
CA GLU A 24 -3.74 8.43 0.42
C GLU A 24 -2.26 8.46 0.81
N LEU A 25 -1.45 7.62 0.17
CA LEU A 25 0.00 7.58 0.38
C LEU A 25 0.70 7.79 -0.96
N TYR A 26 1.59 8.79 -1.01
CA TYR A 26 2.41 9.12 -2.18
C TYR A 26 3.85 8.68 -1.93
N MET A 27 4.28 7.66 -2.65
CA MET A 27 5.60 7.04 -2.57
C MET A 27 6.55 7.67 -3.58
N GLY A 28 7.86 7.64 -3.29
CA GLY A 28 8.92 8.13 -4.19
C GLY A 28 9.18 9.64 -4.10
N ARG A 29 8.22 10.44 -3.61
CA ARG A 29 8.42 11.89 -3.39
C ARG A 29 9.27 12.25 -2.18
N TRP A 30 9.52 11.30 -1.28
CA TRP A 30 10.22 11.57 -0.03
C TRP A 30 11.64 11.02 -0.19
N ASP A 31 12.65 11.86 0.05
CA ASP A 31 14.09 11.48 0.17
C ASP A 31 14.36 10.45 1.29
N LEU A 32 13.31 9.81 1.80
CA LEU A 32 13.26 8.85 2.89
C LEU A 32 13.26 7.40 2.39
N CYS A 33 13.14 7.17 1.08
CA CYS A 33 13.44 5.85 0.52
C CYS A 33 14.88 5.49 0.86
N ASP A 34 15.06 4.43 1.62
CA ASP A 34 16.41 3.96 1.94
C ASP A 34 17.09 3.42 0.67
N GLN A 35 18.39 3.12 0.78
CA GLN A 35 19.18 2.56 -0.34
C GLN A 35 18.62 1.21 -0.86
N THR A 36 17.63 0.62 -0.18
CA THR A 36 16.97 -0.63 -0.57
C THR A 36 15.65 -0.40 -1.33
N GLY A 37 15.28 0.87 -1.57
CA GLY A 37 14.04 1.24 -2.24
C GLY A 37 12.79 1.05 -1.38
N LYS A 38 12.96 0.92 -0.06
CA LYS A 38 11.86 0.76 0.89
C LYS A 38 11.43 2.12 1.43
N ASP A 39 10.11 2.32 1.47
CA ASP A 39 9.49 3.48 2.08
C ASP A 39 9.09 3.14 3.53
N PRO A 40 9.84 3.61 4.55
CA PRO A 40 9.58 3.27 5.94
C PRO A 40 8.24 3.81 6.45
N VAL A 41 7.68 4.81 5.77
CA VAL A 41 6.39 5.40 6.12
C VAL A 41 5.29 4.48 5.62
N LEU A 42 5.34 4.09 4.34
CA LEU A 42 4.40 3.10 3.82
C LEU A 42 4.41 1.83 4.69
N GLU A 43 5.60 1.30 4.99
CA GLU A 43 5.70 0.09 5.81
C GLU A 43 5.03 0.27 7.18
N ALA A 44 5.21 1.44 7.81
CA ALA A 44 4.56 1.73 9.09
C ALA A 44 3.03 1.75 8.97
N PHE A 45 2.49 2.44 7.97
CA PHE A 45 1.04 2.51 7.74
C PHE A 45 0.45 1.13 7.42
N LEU A 46 1.10 0.35 6.54
CA LEU A 46 0.64 -0.99 6.20
C LEU A 46 0.77 -1.97 7.37
N LYS A 47 1.81 -1.86 8.19
CA LYS A 47 2.07 -2.79 9.30
C LYS A 47 1.23 -2.47 10.55
N TYR A 48 1.11 -1.20 10.90
CA TYR A 48 0.50 -0.77 12.17
C TYR A 48 -0.87 -0.10 12.00
N GLY A 49 -1.21 0.36 10.80
CA GLY A 49 -2.47 1.05 10.52
C GLY A 49 -3.67 0.18 10.85
N HIS A 50 -4.54 0.66 11.74
CA HIS A 50 -5.84 0.08 12.01
C HIS A 50 -6.87 1.19 12.04
N PHE A 51 -7.63 1.28 10.95
CA PHE A 51 -8.53 2.38 10.65
C PHE A 51 -9.95 1.83 10.47
N PRO A 52 -10.76 1.73 11.55
CA PRO A 52 -12.06 1.07 11.50
C PRO A 52 -13.00 1.60 10.40
N ASN A 53 -12.91 2.90 10.12
CA ASN A 53 -13.77 3.59 9.16
C ASN A 53 -13.20 3.65 7.73
N LEU A 54 -12.03 3.05 7.49
CA LEU A 54 -11.36 3.14 6.21
C LEU A 54 -12.21 2.52 5.10
N SER A 55 -12.64 3.37 4.16
CA SER A 55 -13.45 3.01 3.01
C SER A 55 -12.68 3.14 1.69
N LYS A 56 -11.61 3.94 1.65
CA LYS A 56 -10.79 4.12 0.46
C LYS A 56 -9.29 4.08 0.75
N LEU A 57 -8.55 3.38 -0.10
CA LEU A 57 -7.09 3.32 -0.06
C LEU A 57 -6.53 3.72 -1.42
N HIS A 58 -5.74 4.80 -1.46
CA HIS A 58 -5.00 5.20 -2.66
C HIS A 58 -3.49 5.12 -2.38
N LEU A 59 -2.79 4.28 -3.14
CA LEU A 59 -1.33 4.19 -3.10
C LEU A 59 -0.80 4.64 -4.47
N TRP A 60 0.01 5.70 -4.45
CA TRP A 60 0.57 6.33 -5.64
C TRP A 60 2.09 6.21 -5.60
N GLY A 61 2.70 5.64 -6.64
CA GLY A 61 4.13 5.74 -6.88
C GLY A 61 4.50 6.96 -7.72
N GLU A 62 5.80 7.15 -7.94
CA GLU A 62 6.31 8.15 -8.87
C GLU A 62 6.46 7.51 -10.26
N HIS A 63 5.88 8.14 -11.28
CA HIS A 63 5.83 7.61 -12.64
C HIS A 63 7.22 7.31 -13.24
N GLU A 64 8.23 8.09 -12.90
CA GLU A 64 9.61 7.89 -13.40
C GLU A 64 10.36 6.77 -12.64
N LYS A 65 9.95 6.47 -11.41
CA LYS A 65 10.56 5.47 -10.53
C LYS A 65 9.44 4.75 -9.77
N PRO A 66 8.86 3.68 -10.35
CA PRO A 66 7.70 3.04 -9.78
C PRO A 66 8.04 2.49 -8.40
N ALA A 67 7.18 2.79 -7.43
CA ALA A 67 7.48 2.54 -6.03
C ALA A 67 7.15 1.09 -5.65
N THR A 68 7.96 0.49 -4.80
CA THR A 68 7.82 -0.94 -4.49
C THR A 68 7.03 -1.17 -3.20
N VAL A 69 5.98 -2.01 -3.26
CA VAL A 69 5.17 -2.40 -2.11
C VAL A 69 5.37 -3.89 -1.80
N ASP A 70 5.70 -4.21 -0.55
CA ASP A 70 5.83 -5.59 -0.06
C ASP A 70 4.44 -6.22 0.13
N THR A 71 4.17 -7.31 -0.60
CA THR A 71 2.91 -8.07 -0.51
C THR A 71 2.64 -8.61 0.88
N ARG A 72 3.68 -8.92 1.66
CA ARG A 72 3.57 -9.43 3.04
C ARG A 72 3.03 -8.37 3.99
N LEU A 73 3.09 -7.10 3.61
CA LEU A 73 2.50 -5.99 4.36
C LEU A 73 1.14 -5.59 3.77
N LEU A 74 1.04 -5.52 2.44
CA LEU A 74 -0.19 -5.11 1.77
C LEU A 74 -1.33 -6.13 1.98
N LYS A 75 -1.09 -7.43 1.83
CA LYS A 75 -2.14 -8.46 1.98
C LYS A 75 -2.78 -8.43 3.38
N PRO A 76 -2.03 -8.45 4.50
CA PRO A 76 -2.64 -8.34 5.83
C PRO A 76 -3.33 -6.99 6.09
N PHE A 77 -2.85 -5.91 5.46
CA PHE A 77 -3.51 -4.62 5.55
C PHE A 77 -4.89 -4.64 4.87
N LEU A 78 -4.97 -5.12 3.63
CA LEU A 78 -6.23 -5.26 2.90
C LEU A 78 -7.21 -6.18 3.64
N TRP A 79 -6.71 -7.30 4.18
CA TRP A 79 -7.54 -8.23 4.96
C TRP A 79 -8.15 -7.59 6.21
N ARG A 80 -7.35 -6.79 6.95
CA ARG A 80 -7.84 -6.07 8.14
C ARG A 80 -8.89 -5.00 7.82
N HIS A 81 -8.89 -4.47 6.60
CA HIS A 81 -9.79 -3.42 6.13
C HIS A 81 -10.72 -3.92 5.01
N ARG A 82 -11.18 -5.17 5.11
CA ARG A 82 -12.02 -5.83 4.10
C ARG A 82 -13.36 -5.13 3.79
N GLN A 83 -13.75 -4.13 4.56
CA GLN A 83 -14.92 -3.29 4.34
C GLN A 83 -14.68 -2.13 3.36
N MET A 84 -13.46 -1.95 2.84
CA MET A 84 -13.13 -0.91 1.88
C MET A 84 -13.98 -1.01 0.61
N ARG A 85 -14.34 0.16 0.06
CA ARG A 85 -15.10 0.34 -1.19
C ARG A 85 -14.23 0.73 -2.38
N SER A 86 -13.04 1.26 -2.13
CA SER A 86 -12.11 1.67 -3.18
C SER A 86 -10.68 1.30 -2.81
N VAL A 87 -9.98 0.66 -3.74
CA VAL A 87 -8.53 0.46 -3.66
C VAL A 87 -7.93 0.87 -5.00
N VAL A 88 -7.06 1.87 -4.98
CA VAL A 88 -6.35 2.39 -6.15
C VAL A 88 -4.86 2.20 -5.94
N LEU A 89 -4.25 1.43 -6.85
CA LEU A 89 -2.81 1.17 -6.88
C LEU A 89 -2.27 1.70 -8.20
N LYS A 90 -1.48 2.78 -8.17
CA LYS A 90 -0.94 3.40 -9.40
C LYS A 90 0.57 3.61 -9.30
N ASP A 91 1.28 3.29 -10.38
CA ASP A 91 2.73 3.45 -10.49
C ASP A 91 3.50 2.65 -9.42
N LEU A 92 2.97 1.48 -9.05
CA LEU A 92 3.53 0.60 -8.03
C LEU A 92 4.02 -0.72 -8.61
N LEU A 93 5.18 -1.17 -8.13
CA LEU A 93 5.66 -2.53 -8.27
C LEU A 93 5.30 -3.33 -7.03
N VAL A 94 4.61 -4.44 -7.23
CA VAL A 94 4.30 -5.38 -6.16
C VAL A 94 5.49 -6.33 -6.02
N ASN A 95 6.27 -6.20 -4.94
CA ASN A 95 7.38 -7.09 -4.67
C ASN A 95 6.89 -8.25 -3.80
N ASP A 96 6.58 -9.37 -4.44
CA ASP A 96 6.69 -10.67 -3.78
C ASP A 96 8.19 -10.99 -3.75
N ALA A 97 8.76 -11.24 -2.58
CA ALA A 97 10.18 -11.61 -2.41
C ALA A 97 10.57 -12.94 -3.10
N LEU A 98 9.73 -13.44 -4.01
CA LEU A 98 9.76 -14.70 -4.70
C LEU A 98 9.45 -14.36 -6.17
N GLY A 99 10.45 -14.49 -7.05
CA GLY A 99 10.41 -14.65 -8.53
C GLY A 99 9.39 -13.90 -9.45
N PRO A 100 9.76 -13.63 -10.72
CA PRO A 100 8.87 -13.01 -11.72
C PRO A 100 7.56 -13.78 -12.00
N ALA A 101 7.58 -15.12 -11.87
CA ALA A 101 6.40 -15.96 -12.08
C ALA A 101 5.31 -15.71 -11.02
N GLN A 102 5.70 -15.32 -9.80
CA GLN A 102 4.79 -15.05 -8.70
C GLN A 102 4.31 -13.59 -8.67
N LEU A 103 4.89 -12.68 -9.46
CA LEU A 103 4.32 -11.33 -9.65
C LEU A 103 2.90 -11.42 -10.25
N CYS A 104 2.72 -12.26 -11.27
CA CYS A 104 1.41 -12.54 -11.86
C CYS A 104 0.47 -13.18 -10.85
N ASP A 105 0.96 -14.06 -9.98
CA ASP A 105 0.16 -14.70 -8.93
C ASP A 105 -0.15 -13.74 -7.77
N GLY A 106 0.75 -12.80 -7.46
CA GLY A 106 0.57 -11.72 -6.50
C GLY A 106 -0.46 -10.73 -7.00
N ILE A 107 -0.36 -10.30 -8.26
CA ILE A 107 -1.36 -9.45 -8.94
C ILE A 107 -2.70 -10.19 -9.01
N LYS A 108 -2.74 -11.45 -9.43
CA LYS A 108 -3.96 -12.27 -9.42
C LYS A 108 -4.53 -12.42 -8.02
N CYS A 109 -3.69 -12.62 -7.00
CA CYS A 109 -4.13 -12.75 -5.61
C CYS A 109 -4.76 -11.43 -5.12
N VAL A 110 -4.12 -10.28 -5.40
CA VAL A 110 -4.66 -8.95 -5.08
C VAL A 110 -5.98 -8.71 -5.83
N LEU A 111 -6.06 -9.07 -7.11
CA LEU A 111 -7.27 -8.95 -7.94
C LEU A 111 -8.40 -9.87 -7.46
N VAL A 112 -8.10 -11.13 -7.13
CA VAL A 112 -9.07 -12.12 -6.62
C VAL A 112 -9.57 -11.70 -5.24
N HIS A 113 -8.68 -11.28 -4.34
CA HIS A 113 -9.09 -10.76 -3.04
C HIS A 113 -9.87 -9.46 -3.18
N ALA A 114 -9.46 -8.52 -4.02
CA ALA A 114 -10.23 -7.31 -4.28
C ALA A 114 -11.63 -7.69 -4.77
N ARG A 115 -11.76 -8.62 -5.73
CA ARG A 115 -13.05 -9.12 -6.20
C ARG A 115 -13.90 -9.77 -5.10
N GLU A 116 -13.28 -10.55 -4.22
CA GLU A 116 -13.99 -11.25 -3.13
C GLU A 116 -14.38 -10.32 -1.96
N THR A 117 -13.67 -9.20 -1.84
CA THR A 117 -13.77 -8.28 -0.70
C THR A 117 -14.66 -7.07 -1.02
N LEU A 118 -14.63 -6.60 -2.26
CA LEU A 118 -15.35 -5.44 -2.72
C LEU A 118 -16.82 -5.80 -2.99
N ARG A 119 -17.76 -5.06 -2.38
CA ARG A 119 -19.20 -5.18 -2.65
C ARG A 119 -19.48 -4.91 -4.15
N THR A 120 -20.65 -5.28 -4.64
CA THR A 120 -21.09 -5.07 -6.04
C THR A 120 -20.92 -3.62 -6.56
N ASP A 121 -20.83 -2.63 -5.67
CA ASP A 121 -20.71 -1.21 -6.00
C ASP A 121 -19.29 -0.64 -5.83
N ALA A 122 -18.29 -1.48 -5.57
CA ALA A 122 -16.94 -1.04 -5.25
C ALA A 122 -16.02 -1.00 -6.48
N ARG A 123 -15.13 -0.01 -6.51
CA ARG A 123 -14.21 0.26 -7.63
C ARG A 123 -12.80 -0.22 -7.26
N PHE A 124 -12.25 -1.11 -8.08
CA PHE A 124 -10.84 -1.48 -8.03
C PHE A 124 -10.13 -0.96 -9.27
N GLU A 125 -9.02 -0.26 -9.08
CA GLU A 125 -8.22 0.27 -10.19
C GLU A 125 -6.74 -0.02 -9.95
N MET A 126 -6.14 -0.74 -10.90
CA MET A 126 -4.73 -1.08 -10.90
C MET A 126 -4.13 -0.75 -12.26
N HIS A 127 -3.14 0.14 -12.27
CA HIS A 127 -2.41 0.51 -13.48
C HIS A 127 -1.12 -0.30 -13.55
N ILE A 128 -1.00 -1.17 -14.56
CA ILE A 128 0.19 -1.98 -14.81
C ILE A 128 0.85 -1.44 -16.08
N PHE A 129 2.09 -0.96 -15.96
CA PHE A 129 2.88 -0.51 -17.10
C PHE A 129 3.94 -1.57 -17.45
N PRO A 130 4.01 -2.05 -18.70
CA PRO A 130 5.14 -2.84 -19.15
C PRO A 130 6.38 -1.94 -19.21
N ARG A 131 7.55 -2.48 -18.83
CA ARG A 131 8.84 -1.83 -19.09
C ARG A 131 9.14 -1.79 -20.59
#